data_AF-A0A1H1FF10-F1
#
_entry.id   AF-A0A1H1FF10-F1
#
_cell.length_a   1.000
_cell.length_b   1.000
_cell.length_c   1.000
_cell.angle_alpha   90.00
_cell.angle_beta   90.00
_cell.angle_gamma   90.00
#
_symmetry.space_group_name_H-M   'P 1'
#
loop_
_entity.id
_entity.type
_entity.pdbx_description
1 polymer ?
#
loop_
_entity_poly.entity_id
_entity_poly.type
_entity_poly.pdbx_seq_one_letter_code
_entity_poly.pdbx_strand_id
1 'polypeptide(L)'
;MRRLLIAALAFALCGPAIAESTFPPTPLPLSAANGGAGTVNGALKGNGAGAVSQAACADLSNATGACSATYTASGSWTPADNSGASLSFAGVSAHYTQIGNMVFAYGNVTYPTTANSSGASISGLPIALANAAYSRQCFVVWANAAVTLSIIATQNATTFAFSSEPTGAGATNANLSAATVIFQCIYPVS
;
A
#
# COMPACT_ATOMS: atom_id res chain seq x y z
N MET A 1 -70.95 -71.26 -59.24
CA MET A 1 -70.82 -69.78 -59.16
C MET A 1 -69.91 -69.48 -57.98
N ARG A 2 -68.63 -69.07 -58.20
CA ARG A 2 -68.05 -67.73 -57.89
C ARG A 2 -68.28 -67.33 -56.41
N ARG A 3 -67.32 -67.05 -55.51
CA ARG A 3 -65.91 -66.57 -55.48
C ARG A 3 -65.36 -66.90 -54.06
N LEU A 4 -64.14 -67.41 -53.87
CA LEU A 4 -62.85 -66.70 -53.70
C LEU A 4 -62.76 -65.78 -52.46
N LEU A 5 -61.97 -66.15 -51.44
CA LEU A 5 -60.81 -65.37 -50.96
C LEU A 5 -59.91 -66.16 -49.98
N ILE A 6 -58.61 -65.88 -50.10
CA ILE A 6 -57.44 -66.49 -49.47
C ILE A 6 -56.69 -65.37 -48.71
N ALA A 7 -56.15 -65.66 -47.51
CA ALA A 7 -54.87 -65.15 -46.96
C ALA A 7 -54.68 -65.77 -45.55
N ALA A 8 -53.71 -66.66 -45.27
CA ALA A 8 -52.24 -66.45 -45.16
C ALA A 8 -51.91 -65.48 -43.99
N LEU A 9 -50.96 -65.69 -43.06
CA LEU A 9 -49.81 -66.59 -42.92
C LEU A 9 -49.19 -66.40 -41.51
N ALA A 10 -48.63 -67.48 -40.93
CA ALA A 10 -47.48 -67.64 -40.00
C ALA A 10 -47.28 -66.76 -38.73
N PHE A 11 -47.02 -67.29 -37.51
CA PHE A 11 -45.94 -68.16 -36.95
C PHE A 11 -44.75 -67.37 -36.33
N ALA A 12 -44.27 -67.86 -35.17
CA ALA A 12 -43.05 -67.53 -34.41
C ALA A 12 -43.17 -66.38 -33.36
N LEU A 13 -43.16 -66.65 -32.04
CA LEU A 13 -42.12 -67.19 -31.12
C LEU A 13 -41.31 -66.07 -30.42
N CYS A 14 -41.05 -66.32 -29.13
CA CYS A 14 -40.02 -65.75 -28.25
C CYS A 14 -40.45 -64.62 -27.28
N GLY A 15 -40.23 -64.90 -25.99
CA GLY A 15 -40.49 -64.04 -24.84
C GLY A 15 -39.37 -63.01 -24.56
N PRO A 16 -39.25 -62.53 -23.30
CA PRO A 16 -39.11 -61.10 -23.01
C PRO A 16 -37.67 -60.60 -23.03
N ALA A 17 -37.45 -59.44 -23.65
CA ALA A 17 -36.26 -58.64 -23.43
C ALA A 17 -36.62 -57.44 -22.55
N ILE A 18 -36.28 -57.58 -21.27
CA ILE A 18 -36.10 -56.49 -20.30
C ILE A 18 -35.11 -55.49 -20.92
N ALA A 19 -35.61 -54.35 -21.36
CA ALA A 19 -34.76 -53.25 -21.83
C ALA A 19 -34.02 -52.65 -20.63
N GLU A 20 -32.70 -52.75 -20.68
CA GLU A 20 -31.74 -52.03 -19.83
C GLU A 20 -32.05 -50.53 -19.84
N SER A 21 -32.15 -49.93 -18.66
CA SER A 21 -32.49 -48.51 -18.52
C SER A 21 -31.33 -47.64 -19.01
N THR A 22 -31.48 -47.02 -20.17
CA THR A 22 -30.59 -45.95 -20.63
C THR A 22 -31.20 -44.61 -20.22
N PHE A 23 -30.77 -44.11 -19.06
CA PHE A 23 -31.12 -42.74 -18.65
C PHE A 23 -30.51 -41.75 -19.66
N PRO A 24 -31.27 -40.76 -20.16
CA PRO A 24 -30.73 -39.72 -21.01
C PRO A 24 -29.74 -38.83 -20.22
N PRO A 25 -28.69 -38.27 -20.85
CA PRO A 25 -27.80 -37.32 -20.20
C PRO A 25 -28.49 -35.96 -20.10
N THR A 26 -29.41 -35.82 -19.15
CA THR A 26 -29.79 -34.48 -18.67
C THR A 26 -28.67 -34.00 -17.75
N PRO A 27 -28.05 -32.83 -17.99
CA PRO A 27 -27.08 -32.30 -17.06
C PRO A 27 -27.83 -31.98 -15.76
N LEU A 28 -27.64 -32.80 -14.75
CA LEU A 28 -28.07 -32.44 -13.40
C LEU A 28 -27.25 -31.21 -13.00
N PRO A 29 -27.88 -30.07 -12.63
CA PRO A 29 -27.13 -29.02 -11.97
C PRO A 29 -26.52 -29.64 -10.71
N LEU A 30 -25.19 -29.58 -10.61
CA LEU A 30 -24.48 -29.89 -9.38
C LEU A 30 -25.03 -28.94 -8.31
N SER A 31 -25.92 -29.45 -7.46
CA SER A 31 -26.34 -28.75 -6.25
C SER A 31 -25.08 -28.44 -5.46
N ALA A 32 -24.84 -27.15 -5.18
CA ALA A 32 -23.72 -26.69 -4.36
C ALA A 32 -23.75 -27.43 -3.02
N ALA A 33 -22.95 -28.49 -2.92
CA ALA A 33 -22.71 -29.20 -1.67
C ALA A 33 -22.07 -28.20 -0.69
N ASN A 34 -22.78 -27.86 0.39
CA ASN A 34 -22.25 -27.20 1.59
C ASN A 34 -21.05 -26.27 1.37
N GLY A 35 -21.26 -25.22 0.57
CA GLY A 35 -20.22 -24.27 0.20
C GLY A 35 -20.74 -23.28 -0.84
N GLY A 36 -21.89 -22.66 -0.54
CA GLY A 36 -22.46 -21.60 -1.37
C GLY A 36 -21.61 -20.33 -1.28
N ALA A 37 -20.43 -20.34 -1.91
CA ALA A 37 -19.86 -19.11 -2.41
C ALA A 37 -20.67 -18.74 -3.64
N GLY A 38 -21.68 -17.88 -3.45
CA GLY A 38 -22.18 -17.05 -4.53
C GLY A 38 -21.00 -16.35 -5.20
N THR A 39 -21.17 -15.93 -6.45
CA THR A 39 -20.16 -15.26 -7.27
C THR A 39 -19.32 -14.27 -6.45
N VAL A 40 -18.11 -14.70 -6.04
CA VAL A 40 -17.08 -13.77 -5.59
C VAL A 40 -16.48 -13.26 -6.89
N ASN A 41 -16.77 -12.01 -7.25
CA ASN A 41 -16.16 -11.37 -8.41
C ASN A 41 -14.68 -11.06 -8.08
N GLY A 42 -13.84 -12.11 -8.12
CA GLY A 42 -12.44 -12.16 -7.67
C GLY A 42 -12.19 -13.38 -6.76
N ALA A 43 -11.05 -14.08 -6.88
CA ALA A 43 -10.84 -15.33 -6.15
C ALA A 43 -10.34 -15.08 -4.72
N LEU A 44 -11.14 -15.43 -3.71
CA LEU A 44 -10.59 -15.77 -2.39
C LEU A 44 -10.30 -17.27 -2.39
N LYS A 45 -9.08 -17.66 -2.79
CA LYS A 45 -8.65 -19.06 -2.67
C LYS A 45 -8.37 -19.38 -1.20
N GLY A 46 -9.37 -19.91 -0.50
CA GLY A 46 -9.17 -20.50 0.82
C GLY A 46 -8.14 -21.63 0.73
N ASN A 47 -7.22 -21.71 1.70
CA ASN A 47 -6.15 -22.73 1.74
C ASN A 47 -6.63 -24.15 2.11
N GLY A 48 -7.92 -24.46 1.92
CA GLY A 48 -8.53 -25.72 2.36
C GLY A 48 -8.78 -25.85 3.87
N ALA A 49 -8.39 -24.87 4.69
CA ALA A 49 -8.61 -24.88 6.15
C ALA A 49 -9.56 -23.77 6.64
N GLY A 50 -10.27 -23.08 5.74
CA GLY A 50 -11.14 -21.95 6.10
C GLY A 50 -10.38 -20.69 6.55
N ALA A 51 -9.06 -20.66 6.41
CA ALA A 51 -8.24 -19.49 6.69
C ALA A 51 -7.85 -18.77 5.39
N VAL A 52 -8.08 -17.46 5.35
CA VAL A 52 -7.56 -16.57 4.30
C VAL A 52 -6.07 -16.40 4.58
N SER A 53 -5.21 -16.92 3.71
CA SER A 53 -3.76 -16.76 3.83
C SER A 53 -3.33 -15.38 3.34
N GLN A 54 -2.14 -14.92 3.73
CA GLN A 54 -1.56 -13.68 3.19
C GLN A 54 -1.40 -13.73 1.66
N ALA A 55 -1.31 -14.92 1.06
CA ALA A 55 -1.31 -15.07 -0.40
C ALA A 55 -2.66 -14.70 -1.05
N ALA A 56 -3.78 -14.84 -0.33
CA ALA A 56 -5.10 -14.46 -0.81
C ALA A 56 -5.31 -12.95 -0.84
N CYS A 57 -4.42 -12.15 -0.25
CA CYS A 57 -4.55 -10.70 -0.29
C CYS A 57 -4.02 -10.08 -1.57
N ALA A 58 -3.03 -10.67 -2.23
CA ALA A 58 -2.51 -10.18 -3.50
C ALA A 58 -3.54 -10.35 -4.66
N ASP A 59 -4.57 -11.18 -4.45
CA ASP A 59 -5.66 -11.45 -5.41
C ASP A 59 -6.81 -10.41 -5.30
N LEU A 60 -6.83 -9.56 -4.25
CA LEU A 60 -7.76 -8.43 -4.17
C LEU A 60 -7.14 -7.22 -4.88
N SER A 61 -7.80 -6.76 -5.95
CA SER A 61 -7.42 -5.56 -6.71
C SER A 61 -7.44 -4.25 -5.91
N ASN A 62 -7.87 -4.27 -4.63
CA ASN A 62 -7.79 -3.14 -3.69
C ASN A 62 -6.88 -3.38 -2.47
N ALA A 63 -6.21 -4.52 -2.35
CA ALA A 63 -5.42 -4.87 -1.15
C ALA A 63 -4.05 -4.17 -1.12
N THR A 64 -4.00 -2.91 -1.53
CA THR A 64 -2.79 -2.12 -1.68
C THR A 64 -2.33 -1.47 -0.37
N GLY A 65 -2.61 -2.06 0.79
CA GLY A 65 -2.05 -1.58 2.06
C GLY A 65 -2.46 -2.35 3.31
N ALA A 66 -3.72 -2.78 3.41
CA ALA A 66 -4.25 -3.37 4.65
C ALA A 66 -3.81 -4.83 4.91
N CYS A 67 -3.36 -5.54 3.88
CA CYS A 67 -3.10 -6.98 3.98
C CYS A 67 -1.61 -7.36 3.97
N SER A 68 -0.73 -6.37 3.84
CA SER A 68 0.70 -6.58 3.85
C SER A 68 1.28 -5.86 5.07
N ALA A 69 1.77 -6.64 6.04
CA ALA A 69 2.78 -6.16 6.99
C ALA A 69 4.06 -5.66 6.27
N THR A 70 4.09 -5.77 4.93
CA THR A 70 5.10 -5.34 3.98
C THR A 70 4.51 -4.31 3.00
N TYR A 71 3.74 -3.32 3.48
CA TYR A 71 3.51 -2.12 2.66
C TYR A 71 4.85 -1.40 2.55
N THR A 72 5.48 -1.50 1.39
CA THR A 72 6.72 -0.78 1.07
C THR A 72 6.46 0.23 -0.02
N ALA A 73 6.49 1.51 0.33
CA ALA A 73 6.49 2.62 -0.61
C ALA A 73 7.83 3.34 -0.52
N SER A 74 8.49 3.57 -1.65
CA SER A 74 9.74 4.30 -1.70
C SER A 74 9.74 5.26 -2.88
N GLY A 75 10.50 6.35 -2.74
CA GLY A 75 10.56 7.36 -3.78
C GLY A 75 11.49 8.50 -3.42
N SER A 76 11.64 9.43 -4.36
CA SER A 76 12.19 10.75 -4.08
C SER A 76 11.12 11.66 -3.50
N TRP A 77 11.55 12.67 -2.76
CA TRP A 77 10.71 13.79 -2.34
C TRP A 77 11.52 15.08 -2.45
N THR A 78 10.86 16.23 -2.41
CA THR A 78 11.53 17.52 -2.54
C THR A 78 11.32 18.35 -1.29
N PRO A 79 12.35 18.48 -0.43
CA PRO A 79 12.36 19.46 0.65
C PRO A 79 12.04 20.86 0.12
N ALA A 80 11.12 21.54 0.79
CA ALA A 80 10.74 22.91 0.47
C ALA A 80 10.83 23.79 1.72
N ASP A 81 11.13 25.08 1.54
CA ASP A 81 11.13 26.02 2.65
C ASP A 81 9.73 26.14 3.26
N ASN A 82 9.66 26.07 4.59
CA ASN A 82 8.45 26.29 5.37
C ASN A 82 8.61 27.45 6.37
N SER A 83 9.75 28.15 6.35
CA SER A 83 10.04 29.25 7.28
C SER A 83 9.26 30.53 6.98
N GLY A 84 8.61 30.62 5.80
CA GLY A 84 7.96 31.83 5.31
C GLY A 84 8.90 32.80 4.59
N ALA A 85 10.20 32.46 4.48
CA ALA A 85 11.19 33.28 3.78
C ALA A 85 11.22 33.02 2.26
N SER A 86 10.52 31.99 1.77
CA SER A 86 10.47 31.58 0.37
C SER A 86 11.84 31.26 -0.21
N LEU A 87 12.69 30.61 0.59
CA LEU A 87 14.04 30.23 0.16
C LEU A 87 13.99 29.04 -0.79
N SER A 88 14.80 29.09 -1.85
CA SER A 88 15.02 27.94 -2.73
C SER A 88 16.30 27.23 -2.29
N PHE A 89 16.16 25.96 -1.91
CA PHE A 89 17.32 25.12 -1.60
C PHE A 89 18.06 24.70 -2.87
N ALA A 90 19.38 24.57 -2.76
CA ALA A 90 20.24 23.99 -3.77
C ALA A 90 20.75 22.61 -3.32
N GLY A 91 21.35 21.85 -4.24
CA GLY A 91 21.98 20.56 -3.92
C GLY A 91 21.01 19.52 -3.34
N VAL A 92 19.71 19.65 -3.62
CA VAL A 92 18.66 18.82 -3.04
C VAL A 92 18.76 17.39 -3.55
N SER A 93 18.98 16.43 -2.65
CA SER A 93 18.76 15.00 -2.90
C SER A 93 18.07 14.43 -1.68
N ALA A 94 16.85 13.90 -1.87
CA ALA A 94 16.06 13.37 -0.77
C ALA A 94 15.22 12.19 -1.23
N HIS A 95 15.18 11.17 -0.38
CA HIS A 95 14.52 9.91 -0.64
C HIS A 95 13.84 9.41 0.63
N TYR A 96 12.93 8.47 0.45
CA TYR A 96 12.29 7.80 1.57
C TYR A 96 11.99 6.34 1.27
N THR A 97 11.85 5.58 2.34
CA THR A 97 11.27 4.24 2.31
C THR A 97 10.31 4.12 3.49
N GLN A 98 9.08 3.76 3.19
CA GLN A 98 8.10 3.33 4.18
C GLN A 98 8.11 1.80 4.26
N ILE A 99 8.03 1.27 5.48
CA ILE A 99 7.85 -0.15 5.76
C ILE A 99 6.76 -0.27 6.81
N GLY A 100 5.60 -0.78 6.41
CA GLY A 100 4.41 -0.82 7.27
C GLY A 100 4.04 0.58 7.75
N ASN A 101 3.97 0.78 9.07
CA ASN A 101 3.63 2.07 9.65
C ASN A 101 4.81 3.04 9.77
N MET A 102 6.05 2.63 9.47
CA MET A 102 7.24 3.43 9.71
C MET A 102 7.79 4.02 8.41
N VAL A 103 8.16 5.30 8.43
CA VAL A 103 8.83 6.00 7.33
C VAL A 103 10.25 6.35 7.73
N PHE A 104 11.19 6.00 6.87
CA PHE A 104 12.59 6.43 6.90
C PHE A 104 12.77 7.46 5.79
N ALA A 105 12.80 8.74 6.15
CA ALA A 105 13.05 9.84 5.21
C ALA A 105 14.45 10.41 5.45
N TYR A 106 15.19 10.65 4.39
CA TYR A 106 16.54 11.19 4.45
C TYR A 106 16.74 12.17 3.31
N GLY A 107 17.61 13.14 3.53
CA GLY A 107 17.96 14.09 2.49
C GLY A 107 19.10 15.01 2.88
N ASN A 108 19.62 15.69 1.85
CA ASN A 108 20.52 16.80 2.01
C ASN A 108 19.97 18.03 1.28
N VAL A 109 20.18 19.20 1.87
CA VAL A 109 19.83 20.49 1.29
C VAL A 109 20.94 21.50 1.56
N THR A 110 21.16 22.41 0.62
CA THR A 110 22.01 23.58 0.82
C THR A 110 21.14 24.83 0.85
N TYR A 111 21.21 25.56 1.96
CA TYR A 111 20.54 26.85 2.11
C TYR A 111 21.24 27.90 1.24
N PRO A 112 20.49 28.82 0.59
CA PRO A 112 21.10 29.94 -0.09
C PRO A 112 21.76 30.90 0.91
N THR A 113 22.58 31.82 0.42
CA THR A 113 23.02 32.95 1.25
C THR A 113 21.81 33.80 1.63
N THR A 114 21.61 34.01 2.93
CA THR A 114 20.47 34.74 3.45
C THR A 114 20.81 35.40 4.79
N ALA A 115 20.14 36.51 5.09
CA ALA A 115 20.17 37.18 6.39
C ALA A 115 18.81 37.12 7.12
N ASN A 116 17.89 36.29 6.61
CA ASN A 116 16.54 36.20 7.15
C ASN A 116 16.55 35.58 8.57
N SER A 117 15.87 36.24 9.51
CA SER A 117 15.82 35.82 10.92
C SER A 117 14.62 34.93 11.26
N SER A 118 13.84 34.48 10.28
CA SER A 118 12.72 33.56 10.52
C SER A 118 13.26 32.19 10.91
N GLY A 119 12.49 31.47 11.74
CA GLY A 119 12.83 30.12 12.16
C GLY A 119 12.90 29.18 10.97
N ALA A 120 14.05 28.53 10.79
CA ALA A 120 14.28 27.59 9.71
C ALA A 120 13.41 26.34 9.90
N SER A 121 12.61 26.05 8.89
CA SER A 121 11.80 24.85 8.84
C SER A 121 11.65 24.38 7.41
N ILE A 122 11.52 23.06 7.25
CA ILE A 122 11.39 22.39 5.97
C ILE A 122 10.05 21.66 5.93
N SER A 123 9.37 21.74 4.79
CA SER A 123 8.19 20.97 4.45
C SER A 123 8.49 19.94 3.36
N GLY A 124 7.45 19.17 3.01
CA GLY A 124 7.52 18.21 1.92
C GLY A 124 7.94 16.81 2.36
N LEU A 125 7.96 16.52 3.67
CA LEU A 125 8.13 15.12 4.11
C LEU A 125 7.10 14.24 3.39
N PRO A 126 7.51 13.02 2.96
CA PRO A 126 6.70 12.20 2.06
C PRO A 126 5.28 11.92 2.56
N ILE A 127 5.13 11.70 3.87
CA ILE A 127 3.88 11.29 4.50
C ILE A 127 3.75 12.04 5.83
N ALA A 128 2.52 12.38 6.20
CA ALA A 128 2.26 13.04 7.47
C ALA A 128 2.62 12.13 8.65
N LEU A 129 3.25 12.72 9.66
CA LEU A 129 3.55 12.04 10.91
C LEU A 129 2.28 11.68 11.68
N ALA A 130 2.32 10.59 12.42
CA ALA A 130 1.28 10.27 13.41
C ALA A 130 1.07 11.44 14.39
N ASN A 131 -0.17 11.64 14.82
CA ASN A 131 -0.54 12.65 15.81
C ASN A 131 -0.17 12.21 17.25
N ALA A 132 1.11 12.00 17.52
CA ALA A 132 1.61 11.54 18.81
C ALA A 132 3.01 12.09 19.11
N ALA A 133 3.38 12.29 20.37
CA ALA A 133 4.66 12.92 20.74
C ALA A 133 5.87 12.09 20.29
N TYR A 134 5.75 10.76 20.35
CA TYR A 134 6.81 9.84 19.96
C TYR A 134 7.10 9.85 18.45
N SER A 135 6.22 10.40 17.60
CA SER A 135 6.41 10.36 16.15
C SER A 135 7.44 11.36 15.63
N ARG A 136 7.85 12.32 16.45
CA ARG A 136 8.61 13.51 16.02
C ARG A 136 10.12 13.27 15.83
N GLN A 137 10.55 12.02 15.64
CA GLN A 137 11.97 11.65 15.65
C GLN A 137 12.65 12.03 14.33
N CYS A 138 13.49 13.05 14.41
CA CYS A 138 14.41 13.45 13.35
C CYS A 138 15.75 13.81 13.98
N PHE A 139 16.81 13.76 13.19
CA PHE A 139 18.14 14.15 13.64
C PHE A 139 18.97 14.67 12.48
N VAL A 140 19.91 15.55 12.82
CA VAL A 140 20.95 16.03 11.92
C VAL A 140 22.05 14.99 11.90
N VAL A 141 22.39 14.50 10.70
CA VAL A 141 23.54 13.60 10.51
C VAL A 141 24.82 14.42 10.46
N TRP A 142 24.78 15.53 9.72
CA TRP A 142 25.90 16.47 9.59
C TRP A 142 25.41 17.82 9.08
N ALA A 143 26.04 18.91 9.52
CA ALA A 143 25.83 20.25 8.95
C ALA A 143 27.06 21.14 9.15
N ASN A 144 27.29 22.10 8.24
CA ASN A 144 28.25 23.20 8.40
C ASN A 144 27.55 24.53 8.69
N ALA A 145 26.56 24.52 9.59
CA ALA A 145 25.84 25.71 10.02
C ALA A 145 26.63 26.53 11.06
N ALA A 146 26.23 27.79 11.28
CA ALA A 146 26.86 28.67 12.25
C ALA A 146 26.54 28.30 13.72
N VAL A 147 25.59 27.38 13.93
CA VAL A 147 25.18 26.86 15.24
C VAL A 147 25.07 25.33 15.17
N THR A 148 25.22 24.68 16.32
CA THR A 148 24.87 23.25 16.44
C THR A 148 23.37 23.09 16.33
N LEU A 149 22.92 22.12 15.53
CA LEU A 149 21.52 21.95 15.18
C LEU A 149 20.93 20.67 15.79
N SER A 150 19.69 20.78 16.25
CA SER A 150 18.76 19.66 16.41
C SER A 150 17.55 19.86 15.48
N ILE A 151 16.84 18.78 15.19
CA ILE A 151 15.63 18.81 14.35
C ILE A 151 14.49 18.16 15.13
N ILE A 152 13.31 18.75 15.06
CA ILE A 152 12.10 18.14 15.58
C ILE A 152 10.99 18.25 14.52
N ALA A 153 10.35 17.14 14.19
CA ALA A 153 9.21 17.14 13.28
C ALA A 153 7.91 17.59 13.95
N THR A 154 6.98 18.09 13.15
CA THR A 154 5.66 18.55 13.61
C THR A 154 4.67 17.38 13.54
N GLN A 155 3.90 17.18 14.60
CA GLN A 155 2.87 16.14 14.65
C GLN A 155 1.79 16.41 13.61
N ASN A 156 1.20 15.35 13.04
CA ASN A 156 0.11 15.47 12.07
C ASN A 156 0.44 16.40 10.90
N ALA A 157 1.71 16.42 10.48
CA ALA A 157 2.21 17.32 9.46
C ALA A 157 3.34 16.66 8.67
N THR A 158 3.72 17.29 7.56
CA THR A 158 4.84 16.91 6.69
C THR A 158 6.02 17.86 6.84
N THR A 159 6.18 18.45 8.02
CA THR A 159 7.17 19.51 8.29
C THR A 159 8.05 19.18 9.49
N PHE A 160 9.23 19.79 9.51
CA PHE A 160 10.12 19.79 10.67
C PHE A 160 10.85 21.13 10.80
N ALA A 161 11.26 21.47 12.01
CA ALA A 161 11.95 22.70 12.32
C ALA A 161 13.32 22.44 12.95
N PHE A 162 14.23 23.38 12.75
CA PHE A 162 15.56 23.36 13.34
C PHE A 162 15.59 24.14 14.66
N SER A 163 16.27 23.58 15.65
CA SER A 163 16.60 24.25 16.90
C SER A 163 18.11 24.30 17.08
N SER A 164 18.59 25.30 17.82
CA SER A 164 19.99 25.44 18.18
C SER A 164 20.28 24.76 19.51
N GLU A 165 21.33 23.95 19.56
CA GLU A 165 21.83 23.35 20.80
C GLU A 165 22.91 24.24 21.42
N PRO A 166 22.98 24.35 22.77
CA PRO A 166 22.15 23.70 23.78
C PRO A 166 20.92 24.52 24.22
N THR A 167 20.60 25.62 23.55
CA THR A 167 19.60 26.58 24.04
C THR A 167 18.15 26.15 23.77
N GLY A 168 17.93 25.26 22.80
CA GLY A 168 16.61 24.88 22.31
C GLY A 168 15.89 25.98 21.54
N ALA A 169 16.50 27.15 21.34
CA ALA A 169 15.92 28.25 20.57
C ALA A 169 15.85 27.88 19.09
N GLY A 170 14.79 28.28 18.40
CA GLY A 170 14.62 28.03 16.96
C GLY A 170 15.82 28.56 16.17
N ALA A 171 16.49 27.71 15.41
CA ALA A 171 17.57 28.12 14.52
C ALA A 171 16.97 28.95 13.39
N THR A 172 17.63 30.04 13.00
CA THR A 172 17.13 30.92 11.93
C THR A 172 17.73 30.56 10.59
N ASN A 173 17.10 30.99 9.51
CA ASN A 173 17.66 30.88 8.16
C ASN A 173 19.05 31.53 8.06
N ALA A 174 19.29 32.64 8.77
CA ALA A 174 20.59 33.28 8.84
C ALA A 174 21.67 32.38 9.48
N ASN A 175 21.32 31.56 10.47
CA ASN A 175 22.26 30.59 11.06
C ASN A 175 22.65 29.47 10.08
N LEU A 176 21.81 29.21 9.08
CA LEU A 176 21.98 28.21 8.04
C LEU A 176 22.47 28.80 6.71
N SER A 177 22.80 30.10 6.66
CA SER A 177 23.22 30.77 5.43
C SER A 177 24.42 30.08 4.76
N ALA A 178 24.27 29.69 3.49
CA ALA A 178 25.24 28.89 2.73
C ALA A 178 25.61 27.52 3.35
N ALA A 179 24.87 27.05 4.35
CA ALA A 179 25.11 25.78 5.00
C ALA A 179 24.45 24.64 4.22
N THR A 180 25.14 23.50 4.17
CA THR A 180 24.59 22.21 3.78
C THR A 180 24.19 21.45 5.04
N VAL A 181 23.00 20.88 5.02
CA VAL A 181 22.46 20.06 6.10
C VAL A 181 22.09 18.70 5.54
N ILE A 182 22.59 17.65 6.19
CA ILE A 182 22.23 16.25 5.95
C ILE A 182 21.41 15.78 7.14
N PHE A 183 20.22 15.24 6.90
CA PHE A 183 19.28 14.88 7.95
C PHE A 183 18.57 13.56 7.67
N GLN A 184 18.01 13.02 8.73
CA GLN A 184 17.21 11.81 8.73
C GLN A 184 16.01 11.98 9.66
N CYS A 185 14.87 11.43 9.25
CA CYS A 185 13.65 11.35 10.02
C CYS A 185 13.15 9.90 10.02
N ILE A 186 12.81 9.37 11.19
CA ILE A 186 12.22 8.04 11.35
C ILE A 186 10.94 8.20 12.12
N TYR A 187 9.79 8.00 11.49
CA TYR A 187 8.51 8.27 12.16
C TYR A 187 7.42 7.29 11.77
N PRO A 188 6.47 7.02 12.68
CA PRO A 188 5.22 6.38 12.35
C PRO A 188 4.28 7.34 11.61
N VAL A 189 3.49 6.82 10.68
CA VAL A 189 2.49 7.60 9.92
C VAL A 189 1.16 7.69 10.64
N SER A 190 0.36 8.70 10.29
CA SER A 190 -1.01 8.95 10.79
C SER A 190 -2.05 8.00 10.22
#